data_AF-A0A524D2D9-F1
#
_entry.id   AF-A0A524D2D9-F1
#
_cell.length_a   1.000
_cell.length_b   1.000
_cell.length_c   1.000
_cell.angle_alpha   90.00
_cell.angle_beta   90.00
_cell.angle_gamma   90.00
#
_symmetry.space_group_name_H-M   'P 1'
#
loop_
_entity.id
_entity.type
_entity.pdbx_description
1 polymer ?
#
loop_
_entity_poly.entity_id
_entity_poly.type
_entity_poly.pdbx_seq_one_letter_code
_entity_poly.pdbx_strand_id
1 'polypeptide(L)'
;MGLFDSWRRRRRREAVKLAEPEKKETAESEIEGEEGPRDNGDIVSLTADYERLVARREELQVERGELTKRLDRGEIDADQFRKELMARIQEAAQVSENLRATAAKLTALGYRGVLH
;
A
#
# COMPACT_ATOMS: atom_id res chain seq x y z
N MET A 1 26.57 10.21 -39.70
CA MET A 1 25.61 9.09 -39.83
C MET A 1 25.27 8.60 -38.43
N GLY A 2 23.97 8.47 -38.14
CA GLY A 2 23.42 8.67 -36.79
C GLY A 2 23.51 7.47 -35.84
N LEU A 3 24.14 7.69 -34.69
CA LEU A 3 24.19 6.77 -33.53
C LEU A 3 22.83 6.59 -32.82
N PHE A 4 21.84 7.44 -33.14
CA PHE A 4 20.48 7.37 -32.58
C PHE A 4 19.60 6.28 -33.21
N ASP A 5 20.03 5.66 -34.31
CA ASP A 5 19.22 4.70 -35.07
C ASP A 5 19.30 3.26 -34.51
N SER A 6 20.23 3.01 -33.58
CA SER A 6 20.44 1.70 -32.94
C SER A 6 19.46 1.41 -31.80
N TRP A 7 18.93 2.44 -31.13
CA TRP A 7 17.99 2.26 -30.02
C TRP A 7 16.59 1.86 -30.50
N ARG A 8 16.17 2.35 -31.67
CA ARG A 8 14.83 2.08 -32.23
C ARG A 8 14.63 0.64 -32.71
N ARG A 9 15.70 -0.05 -33.12
CA ARG A 9 15.61 -1.41 -33.68
C ARG A 9 15.49 -2.50 -32.61
N ARG A 10 15.81 -2.21 -31.35
CA ARG A 10 15.73 -3.23 -30.28
C ARG A 10 14.31 -3.46 -29.76
N ARG A 11 13.38 -2.53 -30.00
CA ARG A 11 12.01 -2.58 -29.46
C ARG A 11 11.00 -3.37 -30.31
N ARG A 12 11.40 -3.95 -31.45
CA ARG A 12 10.48 -4.59 -32.42
C ARG A 12 10.60 -6.11 -32.56
N ARG A 13 11.34 -6.80 -31.70
CA ARG A 13 11.56 -8.27 -31.82
C ARG A 13 10.94 -9.14 -30.73
N GLU A 14 10.29 -8.57 -29.73
CA GLU A 14 9.45 -9.34 -28.79
C GLU A 14 7.98 -9.10 -29.13
N ALA A 15 7.57 -9.62 -30.28
CA ALA A 15 6.17 -9.97 -30.50
C ALA A 15 5.87 -11.15 -29.59
N VAL A 16 5.55 -10.83 -28.32
CA VAL A 16 5.00 -11.78 -27.36
C VAL A 16 3.70 -12.28 -27.96
N LYS A 17 3.69 -13.56 -28.35
CA LYS A 17 2.47 -14.30 -28.65
C LYS A 17 1.62 -14.27 -27.39
N LEU A 18 0.63 -13.37 -27.35
CA LEU A 18 -0.44 -13.42 -26.37
C LEU A 18 -1.18 -14.74 -26.61
N ALA A 19 -0.85 -15.74 -25.81
CA ALA A 19 -1.71 -16.90 -25.64
C ALA A 19 -3.00 -16.38 -24.99
N GLU A 20 -4.11 -16.57 -25.70
CA GLU A 20 -5.45 -16.32 -25.18
C GLU A 20 -5.62 -17.10 -23.87
N PRO A 21 -5.99 -16.48 -22.74
CA PRO A 21 -6.35 -17.24 -21.57
C PRO A 21 -7.66 -17.96 -21.86
N GLU A 22 -7.60 -19.29 -21.85
CA GLU A 22 -8.76 -20.19 -21.83
C GLU A 22 -9.76 -19.69 -20.79
N LYS A 23 -10.97 -19.36 -21.25
CA LYS A 23 -12.14 -19.16 -20.40
C LYS A 23 -12.36 -20.44 -19.60
N LYS A 24 -11.93 -20.46 -18.35
CA LYS A 24 -12.50 -21.40 -17.38
C LYS A 24 -13.87 -20.89 -16.98
N GLU A 25 -14.84 -21.72 -17.29
CA GLU A 25 -16.25 -21.57 -16.99
C GLU A 25 -16.45 -21.18 -15.54
N THR A 26 -17.36 -20.22 -15.36
CA THR A 26 -18.05 -19.88 -14.12
C THR A 26 -18.53 -21.13 -13.39
N ALA A 27 -17.78 -21.55 -12.37
CA ALA A 27 -18.35 -22.27 -11.25
C ALA A 27 -18.92 -21.21 -10.31
N GLU A 28 -20.22 -20.96 -10.46
CA GLU A 28 -21.06 -20.33 -9.44
C GLU A 28 -20.98 -21.23 -8.19
N SER A 29 -20.01 -20.97 -7.31
CA SER A 29 -20.03 -21.53 -5.95
C SER A 29 -20.87 -20.61 -5.09
N GLU A 30 -22.09 -21.08 -4.82
CA GLU A 30 -22.98 -20.73 -3.73
C GLU A 30 -22.39 -19.76 -2.70
N ILE A 31 -22.96 -18.55 -2.66
CA ILE A 31 -22.92 -17.68 -1.49
C ILE A 31 -23.85 -18.37 -0.48
N GLU A 32 -23.36 -19.39 0.21
CA GLU A 32 -23.96 -19.87 1.45
C GLU A 32 -23.72 -18.80 2.51
N GLY A 33 -24.79 -18.05 2.80
CA GLY A 33 -24.85 -17.18 3.96
C GLY A 33 -24.80 -18.02 5.24
N GLU A 34 -23.64 -18.02 5.89
CA GLU A 34 -23.58 -18.17 7.34
C GLU A 34 -23.46 -16.77 7.95
N GLU A 35 -24.62 -16.12 8.18
CA GLU A 35 -24.74 -14.98 9.08
C GLU A 35 -24.46 -15.47 10.52
N GLY A 36 -23.18 -15.49 10.89
CA GLY A 36 -22.74 -15.70 12.26
C GLY A 36 -22.52 -14.36 12.98
N PRO A 37 -22.84 -14.23 14.27
CA PRO A 37 -22.53 -13.04 15.09
C PRO A 37 -21.01 -12.81 15.33
N ARG A 38 -20.14 -13.49 14.58
CA ARG A 38 -18.68 -13.34 14.61
C ARG A 38 -18.19 -12.17 13.76
N ASP A 39 -18.86 -11.87 12.64
CA ASP A 39 -18.38 -10.86 11.68
C ASP A 39 -18.38 -9.43 12.25
N ASN A 40 -19.32 -9.11 13.15
CA ASN A 40 -19.37 -7.77 13.74
C ASN A 40 -18.17 -7.48 14.66
N GLY A 41 -17.63 -8.49 15.36
CA GLY A 41 -16.43 -8.30 16.20
C GLY A 41 -15.17 -8.10 15.37
N ASP A 42 -15.08 -8.82 14.24
CA ASP A 42 -13.97 -8.71 13.31
C ASP A 42 -14.00 -7.37 12.56
N ILE A 43 -15.18 -6.86 12.18
CA ILE A 43 -15.32 -5.53 11.59
C ILE A 43 -14.88 -4.44 12.58
N VAL A 44 -15.34 -4.48 13.83
CA VAL A 44 -14.99 -3.47 14.85
C VAL A 44 -13.48 -3.44 15.12
N SER A 45 -12.85 -4.61 15.23
CA SER A 45 -11.40 -4.69 15.43
C SER A 45 -10.62 -4.18 14.21
N LEU A 46 -11.02 -4.55 13.00
CA LEU A 46 -10.40 -4.08 11.77
C LEU A 46 -10.58 -2.57 11.55
N THR A 47 -11.72 -1.99 11.94
CA THR A 47 -11.91 -0.53 11.89
C THR A 47 -11.02 0.18 12.89
N ALA A 48 -10.89 -0.33 14.12
CA ALA A 48 -10.00 0.26 15.12
C ALA A 48 -8.54 0.19 14.68
N ASP A 49 -8.13 -0.91 14.06
CA ASP A 49 -6.78 -1.06 13.50
C ASP A 49 -6.55 -0.13 12.30
N TYR A 50 -7.55 0.07 11.43
CA TYR A 50 -7.49 1.05 10.35
C TYR A 50 -7.29 2.47 10.90
N GLU A 51 -8.08 2.90 11.88
CA GLU A 51 -7.94 4.22 12.52
C GLU A 51 -6.57 4.42 13.16
N ARG A 52 -6.04 3.40 13.86
CA ARG A 52 -4.68 3.45 14.43
C ARG A 52 -3.61 3.62 13.36
N LEU A 53 -3.75 2.92 12.23
CA LEU A 53 -2.79 3.03 11.13
C LEU A 53 -2.89 4.41 10.45
N VAL A 54 -4.08 4.99 10.34
CA VAL A 54 -4.26 6.38 9.86
C VAL A 54 -3.56 7.35 10.80
N ALA A 55 -3.81 7.26 12.11
CA ALA A 55 -3.15 8.10 13.11
C ALA A 55 -1.62 7.96 13.03
N ARG A 56 -1.09 6.73 12.94
CA ARG A 56 0.35 6.50 12.81
C ARG A 56 0.94 7.12 11.54
N ARG A 57 0.20 7.09 10.42
CA ARG A 57 0.62 7.75 9.18
C ARG A 57 0.73 9.25 9.36
N GLU A 58 -0.18 9.89 10.09
CA GLU A 58 -0.14 11.32 10.39
C GLU A 58 1.04 11.66 11.30
N GLU A 59 1.26 10.88 12.36
CA GLU A 59 2.42 11.01 13.24
C GLU A 59 3.73 10.93 12.46
N LEU A 60 3.87 9.97 11.55
CA LEU A 60 5.07 9.84 10.70
C LEU A 60 5.32 11.07 9.81
N GLN A 61 4.26 11.78 9.38
CA GLN A 61 4.42 13.03 8.66
C GLN A 61 4.95 14.15 9.56
N VAL A 62 4.45 14.23 10.79
CA VAL A 62 4.92 15.19 11.80
C VAL A 62 6.37 14.90 12.17
N GLU A 63 6.70 13.66 12.49
CA GLU A 63 8.05 13.20 12.85
C GLU A 63 9.06 13.53 11.73
N ARG A 64 8.69 13.35 10.46
CA ARG A 64 9.56 13.74 9.32
C ARG A 64 9.83 15.24 9.28
N GLY A 65 8.81 16.06 9.57
CA GLY A 65 8.96 17.51 9.70
C GLY A 65 9.87 17.89 10.87
N GLU A 66 9.75 17.19 11.99
CA GLU A 66 10.60 17.37 13.16
C GLU A 66 12.05 16.98 12.90
N LEU A 67 12.30 15.86 12.20
CA LEU A 67 13.64 15.44 11.78
C LEU A 67 14.32 16.52 10.95
N THR A 68 13.58 17.15 10.05
CA THR A 68 14.10 18.26 9.23
C THR A 68 14.47 19.44 10.10
N LYS A 69 13.60 19.84 11.04
CA LYS A 69 13.88 20.92 12.00
C LYS A 69 15.10 20.62 12.89
N ARG A 70 15.26 19.37 13.34
CA ARG A 70 16.42 18.94 14.15
C ARG A 70 17.72 19.06 13.36
N LEU A 71 17.70 18.69 12.08
CA LEU A 71 18.84 18.88 11.17
C LEU A 71 19.15 20.38 10.99
N ASP A 72 18.12 21.20 10.73
CA ASP A 72 18.29 22.65 10.52
C ASP A 72 18.87 23.36 11.75
N ARG A 73 18.55 22.87 12.95
CA ARG A 73 19.11 23.35 14.22
C ARG A 73 20.50 22.80 14.54
N GLY A 74 20.99 21.83 13.76
CA GLY A 74 22.24 21.13 14.02
C GLY A 74 22.20 20.21 15.25
N GLU A 75 21.01 19.78 15.68
CA GLU A 75 20.84 18.82 16.78
C GLU A 75 21.22 17.39 16.37
N ILE A 76 21.23 17.11 15.07
CA ILE A 76 21.61 15.83 14.47
C ILE A 76 22.49 16.05 13.25
N ASP A 77 23.39 15.09 13.01
CA ASP A 77 24.24 15.10 11.82
C ASP A 77 23.49 14.63 10.57
N ALA A 78 23.97 15.01 9.38
CA ALA A 78 23.37 14.62 8.11
C ALA A 78 23.26 13.09 7.92
N ASP A 79 24.23 12.32 8.44
CA ASP A 79 24.21 10.86 8.37
C ASP A 79 23.18 10.24 9.32
N GLN A 80 22.98 10.82 10.51
CA GLN A 80 21.93 10.41 11.44
C GLN A 80 20.55 10.74 10.86
N PHE A 81 20.39 11.95 10.32
CA PHE A 81 19.16 12.37 9.64
C PHE A 81 18.79 11.42 8.50
N ARG A 82 19.74 11.04 7.63
CA ARG A 82 19.48 10.09 6.53
C ARG A 82 19.01 8.74 7.03
N LYS A 83 19.62 8.19 8.08
CA LYS A 83 19.23 6.91 8.67
C LYS A 83 17.82 6.99 9.25
N GLU A 84 17.53 8.00 10.06
CA GLU A 84 16.22 8.20 10.66
C GLU A 84 15.15 8.45 9.59
N LEU A 85 15.44 9.28 8.59
CA LEU A 85 14.53 9.52 7.46
C LEU A 85 14.20 8.25 6.69
N MET A 86 15.20 7.41 6.38
CA MET A 86 14.97 6.15 5.68
C MET A 86 14.14 5.18 6.51
N ALA A 87 14.40 5.10 7.82
CA ALA A 87 13.58 4.29 8.73
C ALA A 87 12.11 4.74 8.72
N ARG A 88 11.84 6.06 8.78
CA ARG A 88 10.47 6.60 8.72
C ARG A 88 9.80 6.38 7.37
N ILE A 89 10.55 6.44 6.27
CA ILE A 89 10.02 6.13 4.93
C ILE A 89 9.61 4.66 4.83
N GLN A 90 10.44 3.74 5.33
CA GLN A 90 10.12 2.32 5.36
C GLN A 90 8.91 2.02 6.24
N GLU A 91 8.85 2.64 7.42
CA GLU A 91 7.69 2.54 8.32
C GLU A 91 6.41 3.05 7.65
N ALA A 92 6.46 4.20 6.98
CA ALA A 92 5.31 4.75 6.25
C ALA A 92 4.85 3.85 5.09
N ALA A 93 5.79 3.18 4.41
CA ALA A 93 5.47 2.21 3.37
C ALA A 93 4.73 1.00 3.96
N GLN A 94 5.22 0.46 5.09
CA GLN A 94 4.58 -0.65 5.79
C GLN A 94 3.18 -0.28 6.29
N VAL A 95 3.02 0.91 6.90
CA VAL A 95 1.72 1.41 7.36
C VAL A 95 0.75 1.55 6.19
N SER A 96 1.22 2.05 5.04
CA SER A 96 0.40 2.19 3.84
C SER A 96 -0.04 0.84 3.26
N GLU A 97 0.82 -0.17 3.30
CA GLU A 97 0.47 -1.53 2.89
C GLU A 97 -0.56 -2.15 3.85
N ASN A 98 -0.35 -2.00 5.15
CA ASN A 98 -1.28 -2.47 6.17
C ASN A 98 -2.65 -1.80 6.02
N LEU A 99 -2.70 -0.49 5.74
CA LEU A 99 -3.96 0.23 5.47
C LEU A 99 -4.71 -0.33 4.26
N ARG A 100 -3.99 -0.65 3.18
CA ARG A 100 -4.61 -1.27 2.00
C ARG A 100 -5.15 -2.67 2.32
N ALA A 101 -4.39 -3.45 3.08
CA ALA A 101 -4.80 -4.79 3.48
C ALA A 101 -6.02 -4.77 4.42
N THR A 102 -6.05 -3.89 5.43
CA THR A 102 -7.20 -3.76 6.33
C THR A 102 -8.43 -3.21 5.61
N ALA A 103 -8.26 -2.21 4.74
CA ALA A 103 -9.36 -1.69 3.91
C ALA A 103 -9.93 -2.76 2.96
N ALA A 104 -9.08 -3.59 2.35
CA ALA A 104 -9.53 -4.70 1.51
C ALA A 104 -10.31 -5.75 2.33
N LYS A 105 -9.85 -6.09 3.54
CA LYS A 105 -10.58 -7.00 4.45
C LYS A 105 -11.93 -6.43 4.88
N LEU A 106 -11.98 -5.16 5.26
CA LEU A 106 -13.22 -4.46 5.60
C LEU A 106 -14.20 -4.47 4.41
N THR A 107 -13.71 -4.22 3.20
CA THR A 107 -14.53 -4.26 1.98
C THR A 107 -15.06 -5.66 1.70
N ALA A 108 -14.24 -6.70 1.90
CA ALA A 108 -14.64 -8.09 1.74
C ALA A 108 -15.72 -8.52 2.76
N LEU A 109 -15.69 -7.96 3.97
CA LEU A 109 -16.72 -8.13 5.00
C LEU A 109 -17.97 -7.24 4.76
N GLY A 110 -18.05 -6.54 3.64
CA GLY A 110 -19.19 -5.69 3.29
C GLY A 110 -19.25 -4.37 4.05
N TYR A 111 -18.20 -3.99 4.78
CA TYR A 111 -18.13 -2.71 5.47
C TYR A 111 -17.98 -1.57 4.46
N ARG A 112 -19.03 -0.75 4.35
CA ARG A 112 -19.09 0.45 3.48
C ARG A 112 -18.84 1.76 4.24
N GLY A 113 -18.35 1.70 5.47
CA GLY A 113 -18.09 2.89 6.29
C GLY A 113 -17.18 3.87 5.57
N VAL A 114 -17.58 5.14 5.62
CA VAL A 114 -17.08 6.27 4.82
C VAL A 114 -15.54 6.33 4.87
N LEU A 115 -14.92 5.98 3.74
CA LEU A 115 -13.54 6.35 3.43
C LEU A 115 -13.48 7.88 3.34
N HIS A 116 -13.16 8.53 4.46
CA HIS A 116 -12.77 9.95 4.48
C HIS A 116 -11.34 10.13 3.95
#